data_AF-A0A354J4N0-F1
#
_entry.id   AF-A0A354J4N0-F1
#
_cell.length_a   1.000
_cell.length_b   1.000
_cell.length_c   1.000
_cell.angle_alpha   90.00
_cell.angle_beta   90.00
_cell.angle_gamma   90.00
#
_symmetry.space_group_name_H-M   'P 1'
#
loop_
_entity.id
_entity.type
_entity.pdbx_description
1 polymer ?
#
loop_
_entity_poly.entity_id
_entity_poly.type
_entity_poly.pdbx_seq_one_letter_code
_entity_poly.pdbx_strand_id
1 'polypeptide(L)'
;LPDSDLIIAAYGVVQRLILIGCYVVMGFMQGYQPVAAYAFGAKNEERFHQSASYALRGSLVLTVLVAFVYIVLAKPLIMLFNRNPIVIDFGRWLLISQVALYPAFGLCYMMTITFQTIGSSRMGLFLSLIRQGLFYVPFILTLPKVLGVTGIYLSQPAADVLTIIVCLFLVKPMKRIASQNMGVQI
;
A
#
# COMPACT_ATOMS: atom_id res chain seq x y z
N LEU A 1 23.12 12.36 -20.46
CA LEU A 1 23.11 10.89 -20.33
C LEU A 1 22.17 10.36 -21.41
N PRO A 2 22.65 9.72 -22.49
CA PRO A 2 21.85 9.41 -23.69
C PRO A 2 20.66 8.47 -23.47
N ASP A 3 20.58 7.80 -22.32
CA ASP A 3 19.49 6.85 -21.99
C ASP A 3 18.50 7.37 -20.93
N SER A 4 18.65 8.61 -20.47
CA SER A 4 17.78 9.16 -19.42
C SER A 4 16.31 9.21 -19.85
N ASP A 5 16.03 9.55 -21.12
CA ASP A 5 14.65 9.60 -21.63
C ASP A 5 14.00 8.22 -21.69
N LEU A 6 14.77 7.17 -21.99
CA LEU A 6 14.30 5.78 -22.03
C LEU A 6 13.98 5.27 -20.62
N ILE A 7 14.81 5.62 -19.63
CA ILE A 7 14.59 5.25 -18.22
C ILE A 7 13.35 5.97 -17.68
N ILE A 8 13.16 7.26 -18.00
CA ILE A 8 11.99 8.03 -17.59
C ILE A 8 10.72 7.48 -18.26
N ALA A 9 10.80 7.10 -19.54
CA ALA A 9 9.68 6.47 -20.24
C ALA A 9 9.32 5.11 -19.64
N ALA A 10 10.30 4.26 -19.34
CA ALA A 10 10.10 2.98 -18.65
C ALA A 10 9.42 3.19 -17.29
N TYR A 11 9.88 4.21 -16.55
CA TYR A 11 9.33 4.56 -15.26
C TYR A 11 7.86 4.96 -15.33
N GLY A 12 7.49 5.84 -16.27
CA GLY A 12 6.12 6.29 -16.44
C GLY A 12 5.15 5.13 -16.74
N VAL A 13 5.60 4.14 -17.51
CA VAL A 13 4.83 2.92 -17.80
C VAL A 13 4.63 2.07 -16.54
N VAL A 14 5.72 1.77 -15.83
CA VAL A 14 5.67 0.95 -14.61
C VAL A 14 4.80 1.61 -13.54
N GLN A 15 4.91 2.93 -13.37
CA GLN A 15 4.09 3.66 -12.40
C GLN A 15 2.59 3.57 -12.71
N ARG A 16 2.20 3.66 -13.98
CA ARG A 16 0.79 3.51 -14.40
C ARG A 16 0.27 2.10 -14.13
N LEU A 17 1.09 1.08 -14.44
CA LEU A 17 0.79 -0.31 -14.13
C LEU A 17 0.60 -0.49 -12.61
N ILE A 18 1.50 0.08 -11.80
CA ILE A 18 1.38 0.01 -10.34
C ILE A 18 0.08 0.66 -9.85
N LEU A 19 -0.23 1.86 -10.35
CA LEU A 19 -1.47 2.56 -9.98
C LEU A 19 -2.72 1.73 -10.26
N ILE A 20 -2.78 1.05 -11.41
CA ILE A 20 -3.89 0.14 -11.74
C ILE A 20 -4.00 -0.98 -10.70
N GLY A 21 -2.89 -1.62 -10.34
CA GLY A 21 -2.88 -2.63 -9.28
C GLY A 21 -3.32 -2.08 -7.91
N CYS A 22 -2.87 -0.88 -7.56
CA CYS A 22 -3.28 -0.21 -6.33
C CYS A 22 -4.78 0.08 -6.30
N TYR A 23 -5.39 0.49 -7.43
CA TYR A 23 -6.83 0.74 -7.51
C TYR A 23 -7.66 -0.52 -7.26
N VAL A 24 -7.20 -1.69 -7.71
CA VAL A 24 -7.88 -2.97 -7.42
C VAL A 24 -7.92 -3.23 -5.91
N VAL A 25 -6.79 -3.03 -5.23
CA VAL A 25 -6.69 -3.20 -3.76
C VAL A 25 -7.54 -2.15 -3.04
N MET A 26 -7.49 -0.89 -3.48
CA MET A 26 -8.31 0.18 -2.91
C MET A 26 -9.80 -0.10 -3.08
N GLY A 27 -10.24 -0.62 -4.24
CA GLY A 27 -11.63 -0.98 -4.48
C GLY A 27 -12.15 -2.04 -3.51
N PHE A 28 -11.36 -3.08 -3.27
CA PHE A 28 -11.69 -4.10 -2.25
C PHE A 28 -11.80 -3.48 -0.84
N MET A 29 -10.88 -2.58 -0.51
CA MET A 29 -10.80 -1.94 0.81
C MET A 29 -11.94 -0.95 1.06
N GLN A 30 -12.36 -0.22 0.03
CA GLN A 30 -13.55 0.63 0.06
C GLN A 30 -14.83 -0.19 0.26
N GLY A 31 -14.90 -1.43 -0.27
CA GLY A 31 -16.01 -2.35 -0.02
C GLY A 31 -16.04 -2.90 1.41
N TYR A 32 -14.88 -3.08 2.04
CA TYR A 32 -14.77 -3.48 3.45
C TYR A 32 -15.18 -2.37 4.42
N GLN A 33 -14.86 -1.12 4.11
CA GLN A 33 -15.13 0.04 4.98
C GLN A 33 -16.59 0.12 5.50
N PRO A 34 -17.65 0.05 4.69
CA PRO A 34 -19.03 0.10 5.21
C PRO A 34 -19.40 -1.12 6.06
N VAL A 35 -18.86 -2.30 5.77
CA VAL A 35 -19.12 -3.53 6.54
C VAL A 35 -18.52 -3.39 7.95
N ALA A 36 -17.28 -2.90 8.02
CA ALA A 36 -16.61 -2.59 9.28
C ALA A 36 -17.34 -1.46 10.03
N ALA A 37 -17.79 -0.41 9.33
CA ALA A 37 -18.52 0.71 9.92
C ALA A 37 -19.84 0.25 10.56
N TYR A 38 -20.59 -0.62 9.87
CA TYR A 38 -21.86 -1.14 10.36
C TYR A 38 -21.68 -2.05 11.59
N ALA A 39 -20.72 -2.99 11.54
CA ALA A 39 -20.41 -3.85 12.69
C ALA A 39 -19.93 -3.03 13.90
N PHE A 40 -19.17 -1.97 13.65
CA PHE A 40 -18.71 -1.04 14.67
C PHE A 40 -19.88 -0.23 15.28
N GLY A 41 -20.76 0.32 14.44
CA GLY A 41 -21.94 1.07 14.89
C GLY A 41 -22.95 0.21 15.68
N ALA A 42 -23.04 -1.09 15.37
CA ALA A 42 -23.85 -2.05 16.12
C ALA A 42 -23.23 -2.52 17.43
N LYS A 43 -22.06 -1.99 17.83
CA LYS A 43 -21.28 -2.40 19.02
C LYS A 43 -20.98 -3.89 19.10
N ASN A 44 -20.91 -4.58 17.96
CA ASN A 44 -20.65 -6.01 17.89
C ASN A 44 -19.15 -6.26 17.63
N GLU A 45 -18.38 -6.33 18.72
CA GLU A 45 -16.92 -6.57 18.67
C GLU A 45 -16.55 -7.85 17.92
N GLU A 46 -17.32 -8.93 18.11
CA GLU A 46 -17.04 -10.23 17.50
C GLU A 46 -17.16 -10.15 15.96
N ARG A 47 -18.24 -9.53 15.47
CA ARG A 47 -18.42 -9.31 14.02
C ARG A 47 -17.39 -8.34 13.45
N PHE A 48 -17.01 -7.32 14.20
CA PHE A 48 -15.95 -6.41 13.78
C PHE A 48 -14.61 -7.14 13.65
N HIS A 49 -14.23 -7.95 14.64
CA HIS A 49 -12.98 -8.69 14.62
C HIS A 49 -12.94 -9.76 13.52
N GLN A 50 -14.06 -10.46 13.30
CA GLN A 50 -14.20 -11.37 12.15
C GLN A 50 -14.01 -10.59 10.84
N SER A 51 -14.74 -9.49 10.64
CA SER A 51 -14.67 -8.68 9.42
C SER A 51 -13.24 -8.17 9.15
N ALA A 52 -12.56 -7.68 10.18
CA ALA A 52 -11.17 -7.25 10.08
C ALA A 52 -10.21 -8.40 9.74
N SER A 53 -10.39 -9.59 10.33
CA SER A 53 -9.58 -10.76 10.00
C SER A 53 -9.83 -11.26 8.56
N TYR A 54 -11.09 -11.24 8.12
CA TYR A 54 -11.46 -11.54 6.73
C TYR A 54 -10.86 -10.52 5.76
N ALA A 55 -10.92 -9.23 6.07
CA ALA A 55 -10.34 -8.19 5.23
C ALA A 55 -8.82 -8.25 5.20
N LEU A 56 -8.15 -8.59 6.31
CA LEU A 56 -6.70 -8.79 6.36
C LEU A 56 -6.28 -9.96 5.45
N ARG A 57 -6.93 -11.12 5.59
CA ARG A 57 -6.68 -12.30 4.75
C ARG A 57 -7.02 -12.03 3.29
N GLY A 58 -8.16 -11.40 3.04
CA GLY A 58 -8.60 -11.00 1.70
C GLY A 58 -7.62 -10.04 1.03
N SER A 59 -7.13 -9.04 1.77
CA SER A 59 -6.09 -8.10 1.30
C SER A 59 -4.81 -8.82 0.92
N LEU A 60 -4.32 -9.72 1.78
CA LEU A 60 -3.10 -10.46 1.53
C LEU A 60 -3.24 -11.38 0.32
N VAL A 61 -4.35 -12.13 0.22
CA VAL A 61 -4.62 -12.99 -0.94
C VAL A 61 -4.74 -12.15 -2.21
N LEU A 62 -5.48 -11.04 -2.17
CA LEU A 62 -5.66 -10.15 -3.32
C LEU A 62 -4.34 -9.52 -3.77
N THR A 63 -3.54 -8.99 -2.84
CA THR A 63 -2.25 -8.38 -3.15
C THR A 63 -1.24 -9.39 -3.68
N VAL A 64 -1.21 -10.61 -3.14
CA VAL A 64 -0.36 -11.70 -3.66
C VAL A 64 -0.82 -12.15 -5.04
N LEU A 65 -2.13 -12.26 -5.28
CA LEU A 65 -2.68 -12.64 -6.58
C LEU A 65 -2.38 -11.57 -7.63
N VAL A 66 -2.64 -10.30 -7.31
CA VAL A 66 -2.28 -9.16 -8.16
C VAL A 66 -0.77 -9.17 -8.43
N ALA A 67 0.06 -9.36 -7.40
CA ALA A 67 1.50 -9.43 -7.56
C ALA A 67 1.94 -10.56 -8.50
N PHE A 68 1.38 -11.74 -8.34
CA PHE A 68 1.67 -12.89 -9.19
C PHE A 68 1.29 -12.62 -10.66
N VAL A 69 0.09 -12.08 -10.89
CA VAL A 69 -0.39 -11.68 -12.23
C VAL A 69 0.58 -10.66 -12.85
N TYR A 70 1.00 -9.64 -12.09
CA TYR A 70 1.94 -8.63 -12.57
C TYR A 70 3.32 -9.21 -12.89
N ILE A 71 3.84 -10.18 -12.13
CA ILE A 71 5.13 -10.82 -12.40
C ILE A 71 5.06 -11.66 -13.68
N VAL A 72 3.98 -12.45 -13.85
CA VAL A 72 3.80 -13.32 -15.02
C VAL A 72 3.55 -12.50 -16.29
N LEU A 73 2.72 -11.45 -16.20
CA LEU A 73 2.36 -10.58 -17.31
C LEU A 73 3.27 -9.35 -17.44
N ALA A 74 4.37 -9.25 -16.68
CA ALA A 74 5.25 -8.08 -16.69
C ALA A 74 5.73 -7.73 -18.10
N LYS A 75 6.25 -8.72 -18.84
CA LYS A 75 6.75 -8.54 -20.21
C LYS A 75 5.66 -8.06 -21.18
N PRO A 76 4.51 -8.76 -21.33
CA PRO A 76 3.47 -8.32 -22.25
C PRO A 76 2.83 -6.99 -21.83
N LEU A 77 2.68 -6.72 -20.53
CA LEU A 77 2.16 -5.44 -20.03
C LEU A 77 3.07 -4.27 -20.42
N ILE A 78 4.39 -4.41 -20.24
CA ILE A 78 5.35 -3.35 -20.62
C ILE A 78 5.44 -3.21 -22.14
N MET A 79 5.42 -4.33 -22.87
CA MET A 79 5.46 -4.35 -24.33
C MET A 79 4.25 -3.64 -24.97
N LEU A 80 3.12 -3.57 -24.26
CA LEU A 80 1.92 -2.86 -24.69
C LEU A 80 2.11 -1.33 -24.70
N PHE A 81 3.00 -0.81 -23.85
CA PHE A 81 3.31 0.62 -23.78
C PHE A 81 4.58 1.01 -24.54
N ASN A 82 5.59 0.13 -24.57
CA ASN A 82 6.86 0.43 -25.23
C ASN A 82 7.53 -0.84 -25.76
N ARG A 83 7.95 -0.82 -27.04
CA ARG A 83 8.62 -1.95 -27.71
C ARG A 83 10.15 -1.91 -27.61
N ASN A 84 10.73 -0.90 -26.97
CA ASN A 84 12.19 -0.84 -26.81
C ASN A 84 12.69 -1.93 -25.83
N PRO A 85 13.68 -2.76 -26.23
CA PRO A 85 14.16 -3.86 -25.41
C PRO A 85 14.77 -3.39 -24.07
N ILE A 86 15.44 -2.23 -24.08
CA ILE A 86 16.01 -1.60 -22.87
C ILE A 86 14.91 -1.24 -21.88
N VAL A 87 13.79 -0.69 -22.37
CA VAL A 87 12.63 -0.30 -21.56
C VAL A 87 11.93 -1.54 -20.97
N ILE A 88 11.85 -2.62 -21.75
CA ILE A 88 11.21 -3.86 -21.32
C ILE A 88 12.02 -4.52 -20.19
N ASP A 89 13.34 -4.60 -20.32
CA ASP A 89 14.17 -5.29 -19.33
C ASP A 89 14.28 -4.47 -18.03
N PHE A 90 14.50 -3.16 -18.16
CA PHE A 90 14.54 -2.25 -17.02
C PHE A 90 13.17 -2.14 -16.33
N GLY A 91 12.10 -2.01 -17.11
CA GLY A 91 10.73 -1.94 -16.61
C GLY A 91 10.32 -3.23 -15.90
N ARG A 92 10.75 -4.40 -16.39
CA ARG A 92 10.45 -5.69 -15.76
C ARG A 92 11.07 -5.77 -14.36
N TRP A 93 12.35 -5.46 -14.25
CA TRP A 93 13.03 -5.51 -12.95
C TRP A 93 12.42 -4.52 -11.96
N LEU A 94 12.09 -3.32 -12.44
CA LEU A 94 11.46 -2.28 -11.64
C LEU A 94 10.05 -2.70 -11.17
N LEU A 95 9.25 -3.26 -12.05
CA LEU A 95 7.90 -3.72 -11.74
C LEU A 95 7.92 -4.87 -10.73
N ILE A 96 8.82 -5.85 -10.87
CA ILE A 96 8.97 -6.96 -9.90
C ILE A 96 9.36 -6.41 -8.51
N SER A 97 10.30 -5.47 -8.45
CA SER A 97 10.74 -4.86 -7.19
C SER A 97 9.61 -4.11 -6.48
N GLN A 98 8.79 -3.37 -7.22
CA GLN A 98 7.65 -2.64 -6.68
C GLN A 98 6.50 -3.58 -6.27
N VAL A 99 6.26 -4.62 -7.06
CA VAL A 99 5.22 -5.61 -6.81
C VAL A 99 5.51 -6.44 -5.55
N ALA A 100 6.78 -6.66 -5.20
CA ALA A 100 7.15 -7.31 -3.94
C ALA A 100 6.65 -6.55 -2.69
N LEU A 101 6.37 -5.24 -2.82
CA LEU A 101 5.89 -4.38 -1.74
C LEU A 101 4.37 -4.23 -1.73
N TYR A 102 3.64 -4.85 -2.66
CA TYR A 102 2.18 -4.81 -2.67
C TYR A 102 1.52 -5.39 -1.42
N PRO A 103 1.99 -6.52 -0.85
CA PRO A 103 1.42 -7.06 0.37
C PRO A 103 1.57 -6.10 1.56
N ALA A 104 2.71 -5.41 1.63
CA ALA A 104 2.97 -4.35 2.62
C ALA A 104 1.98 -3.19 2.49
N PHE A 105 1.79 -2.72 1.25
CA PHE A 105 0.84 -1.67 0.93
C PHE A 105 -0.60 -2.05 1.31
N GLY A 106 -1.04 -3.27 0.96
CA GLY A 106 -2.37 -3.76 1.29
C GLY A 106 -2.64 -3.89 2.79
N LEU A 107 -1.63 -4.29 3.58
CA LEU A 107 -1.71 -4.34 5.04
C LEU A 107 -1.86 -2.93 5.64
N CYS A 108 -0.99 -2.00 5.24
CA CYS A 108 -1.02 -0.63 5.76
C CYS A 108 -2.34 0.06 5.39
N TYR A 109 -2.81 -0.12 4.14
CA TYR A 109 -4.04 0.48 3.68
C TYR A 109 -5.27 -0.07 4.43
N MET A 110 -5.32 -1.39 4.67
CA MET A 110 -6.37 -2.01 5.49
C MET A 110 -6.38 -1.45 6.92
N MET A 111 -5.22 -1.27 7.54
CA MET A 111 -5.13 -0.68 8.88
C MET A 111 -5.64 0.76 8.90
N THR A 112 -5.23 1.57 7.93
CA THR A 112 -5.70 2.95 7.77
C THR A 112 -7.21 3.01 7.63
N ILE A 113 -7.82 2.19 6.77
CA ILE A 113 -9.28 2.15 6.61
C ILE A 113 -9.95 1.71 7.92
N THR A 114 -9.43 0.68 8.57
CA THR A 114 -9.97 0.16 9.83
C THR A 114 -9.97 1.22 10.94
N PHE A 115 -8.87 1.97 11.08
CA PHE A 115 -8.81 3.09 12.04
C PHE A 115 -9.77 4.23 11.71
N GLN A 116 -9.94 4.56 10.43
CA GLN A 116 -10.94 5.54 9.99
C GLN A 116 -12.36 5.05 10.30
N THR A 117 -12.61 3.74 10.23
CA THR A 117 -13.95 3.17 10.51
C THR A 117 -14.32 3.15 11.98
N ILE A 118 -13.35 2.91 12.87
CA ILE A 118 -13.53 2.89 14.34
C ILE A 118 -13.80 4.31 14.92
N GLY A 119 -13.76 5.37 14.09
CA GLY A 119 -13.86 6.75 14.57
C GLY A 119 -12.59 7.27 15.25
N SER A 120 -11.53 6.44 15.32
CA SER A 120 -10.18 6.89 15.67
C SER A 120 -9.48 7.49 14.45
N SER A 121 -10.16 8.42 13.77
CA SER A 121 -9.61 9.10 12.59
C SER A 121 -8.30 9.80 12.91
N ARG A 122 -8.05 10.22 14.16
CA ARG A 122 -6.74 10.77 14.57
C ARG A 122 -5.59 9.77 14.37
N MET A 123 -5.79 8.49 14.70
CA MET A 123 -4.77 7.44 14.49
C MET A 123 -4.63 7.09 13.00
N GLY A 124 -5.74 6.96 12.28
CA GLY A 124 -5.72 6.67 10.83
C GLY A 124 -5.08 7.79 10.01
N LEU A 125 -5.33 9.04 10.41
CA LEU A 125 -4.75 10.25 9.82
C LEU A 125 -3.28 10.39 10.21
N PHE A 126 -2.91 10.08 11.45
CA PHE A 126 -1.50 9.99 11.88
C PHE A 126 -0.72 8.93 11.08
N LEU A 127 -1.30 7.74 10.88
CA LEU A 127 -0.68 6.68 10.09
C LEU A 127 -0.52 7.07 8.60
N SER A 128 -1.54 7.74 8.04
CA SER A 128 -1.49 8.26 6.66
C SER A 128 -0.44 9.37 6.52
N LEU A 129 -0.35 10.26 7.51
CA LEU A 129 0.66 11.32 7.59
C LEU A 129 2.06 10.76 7.77
N ILE A 130 2.24 9.71 8.56
CA ILE A 130 3.53 9.01 8.69
C ILE A 130 3.97 8.46 7.34
N ARG A 131 3.05 7.79 6.64
CA ARG A 131 3.33 7.14 5.35
C ARG A 131 3.69 8.14 4.25
N GLN A 132 2.86 9.18 4.04
CA GLN A 132 3.05 10.14 2.94
C GLN A 132 3.82 11.40 3.31
N GLY A 133 3.80 11.79 4.58
CA GLY A 133 4.46 12.99 5.09
C GLY A 133 5.76 12.65 5.79
N LEU A 134 5.68 12.07 6.99
CA LEU A 134 6.78 12.04 7.94
C LEU A 134 7.95 11.15 7.50
N PHE A 135 7.70 10.01 6.85
CA PHE A 135 8.76 9.16 6.30
C PHE A 135 9.03 9.43 4.83
N TYR A 136 7.99 9.55 4.00
CA TYR A 136 8.20 9.69 2.56
C TYR A 136 8.84 11.03 2.17
N VAL A 137 8.47 12.16 2.79
CA VAL A 137 9.04 13.49 2.46
C VAL A 137 10.54 13.58 2.74
N PRO A 138 11.06 13.21 3.92
CA PRO A 138 12.51 13.25 4.13
C PRO A 138 13.25 12.22 3.27
N PHE A 139 12.69 11.03 3.04
CA PHE A 139 13.32 10.04 2.15
C PHE A 139 13.41 10.56 0.72
N ILE A 140 12.34 11.09 0.14
CA ILE A 140 12.36 11.60 -1.23
C ILE A 140 13.20 12.89 -1.38
N LEU A 141 13.46 13.63 -0.30
CA LEU A 141 14.37 14.80 -0.34
C LEU A 141 15.84 14.42 -0.18
N THR A 142 16.15 13.29 0.45
CA THR A 142 17.52 12.88 0.80
C THR A 142 18.06 11.78 -0.11
N LEU A 143 17.31 10.70 -0.36
CA LEU A 143 17.77 9.57 -1.17
C LEU A 143 18.11 9.95 -2.62
N PRO A 144 17.33 10.81 -3.31
CA PRO A 144 17.66 11.19 -4.69
C PRO A 144 18.96 12.00 -4.80
N LYS A 145 19.38 12.68 -3.73
CA LYS A 145 20.66 13.41 -3.70
C LYS A 145 21.87 12.47 -3.65
N VAL A 146 21.69 11.24 -3.17
CA VAL A 146 22.78 10.27 -2.98
C VAL A 146 22.80 9.21 -4.08
N LEU A 147 21.62 8.78 -4.55
CA LEU A 147 21.45 7.64 -5.48
C LEU A 147 20.82 8.04 -6.83
N GLY A 148 20.61 9.34 -7.07
CA GLY A 148 19.97 9.84 -8.28
C GLY A 148 18.54 9.32 -8.45
N VAL A 149 18.18 8.92 -9.68
CA VAL A 149 16.85 8.43 -10.05
C VAL A 149 16.46 7.18 -9.24
N THR A 150 17.43 6.31 -8.91
CA THR A 150 17.22 5.11 -8.09
C THR A 150 16.85 5.43 -6.64
N GLY A 151 17.30 6.58 -6.12
CA GLY A 151 16.94 7.06 -4.79
C GLY A 151 15.46 7.38 -4.65
N ILE A 152 14.83 7.89 -5.71
CA ILE A 152 13.38 8.13 -5.73
C ILE A 152 12.63 6.80 -5.53
N TYR A 153 13.13 5.74 -6.18
CA TYR A 153 12.49 4.42 -6.15
C TYR A 153 12.65 3.69 -4.83
N LEU A 154 13.78 3.86 -4.13
CA LEU A 154 14.02 3.25 -2.82
C LEU A 154 13.34 4.02 -1.68
N SER A 155 12.98 5.29 -1.90
CA SER A 155 12.30 6.13 -0.90
C SER A 155 10.92 5.57 -0.53
N GLN A 156 10.15 5.12 -1.51
CA GLN A 156 8.80 4.60 -1.31
C GLN A 156 8.79 3.23 -0.57
N PRO A 157 9.59 2.22 -0.99
CA PRO A 157 9.81 0.98 -0.25
C PRO A 157 10.31 1.20 1.17
N ALA A 158 11.29 2.09 1.36
CA ALA A 158 11.85 2.33 2.67
C ALA A 158 10.82 2.95 3.62
N ALA A 159 10.02 3.91 3.12
CA ALA A 159 8.90 4.48 3.85
C ALA A 159 7.82 3.43 4.15
N ASP A 160 7.47 2.56 3.20
CA ASP A 160 6.49 1.50 3.40
C ASP A 160 7.00 0.46 4.41
N VAL A 161 8.27 0.05 4.38
CA VAL A 161 8.86 -0.88 5.36
C VAL A 161 8.81 -0.29 6.78
N LEU A 162 9.19 0.99 6.96
CA LEU A 162 9.02 1.64 8.27
C LEU A 162 7.55 1.73 8.69
N THR A 163 6.66 1.99 7.73
CA THR A 163 5.22 2.07 8.00
C THR A 163 4.64 0.72 8.39
N ILE A 164 5.13 -0.40 7.82
CA ILE A 164 4.77 -1.76 8.27
C ILE A 164 5.21 -1.99 9.71
N ILE A 165 6.44 -1.60 10.07
CA ILE A 165 6.96 -1.76 11.42
C ILE A 165 6.05 -1.00 12.40
N VAL A 166 5.75 0.26 12.09
CA VAL A 166 4.80 1.08 12.87
C VAL A 166 3.41 0.43 12.91
N CYS A 167 2.94 -0.10 11.79
CA CYS A 167 1.68 -0.83 11.70
C CYS A 167 1.63 -2.04 12.63
N LEU A 168 2.65 -2.91 12.60
CA LEU A 168 2.75 -4.07 13.48
C LEU A 168 2.73 -3.67 14.96
N PHE A 169 3.40 -2.57 15.32
CA PHE A 169 3.32 -2.00 16.67
C PHE A 169 1.92 -1.45 16.98
N LEU A 170 1.22 -0.89 16.00
CA LEU A 170 -0.13 -0.33 16.15
C LEU A 170 -1.26 -1.36 16.14
N VAL A 171 -1.06 -2.61 15.68
CA VAL A 171 -2.09 -3.67 15.73
C VAL A 171 -2.55 -3.93 17.17
N LYS A 172 -1.62 -3.93 18.13
CA LYS A 172 -1.92 -4.14 19.56
C LYS A 172 -2.79 -3.01 20.16
N PRO A 173 -2.43 -1.72 20.05
CA PRO A 173 -3.29 -0.63 20.50
C PRO A 173 -4.56 -0.50 19.67
N MET A 174 -4.59 -0.91 18.40
CA MET A 174 -5.84 -0.93 17.61
C MET A 174 -6.90 -1.85 18.24
N LYS A 175 -6.51 -3.08 18.65
CA LYS A 175 -7.41 -3.97 19.39
C LYS A 175 -7.92 -3.35 20.70
N ARG A 176 -7.02 -2.67 21.43
CA ARG A 176 -7.34 -2.02 22.71
C ARG A 176 -8.25 -0.80 22.55
N ILE A 177 -8.01 0.02 21.53
CA ILE A 177 -8.77 1.24 21.21
C ILE A 177 -10.13 0.87 20.62
N ALA A 178 -10.22 -0.15 19.78
CA ALA A 178 -11.50 -0.66 19.30
C ALA A 178 -12.38 -1.11 20.47
N SER A 179 -11.81 -1.84 21.44
CA SER A 179 -12.56 -2.30 22.61
C SER A 179 -12.91 -1.18 23.60
N GLN A 180 -12.00 -0.22 23.81
CA GLN A 180 -12.30 0.97 24.62
C GLN A 180 -13.37 1.86 23.98
N ASN A 181 -13.32 2.12 22.67
CA ASN A 181 -14.33 2.95 22.00
C ASN A 181 -15.70 2.25 21.90
N MET A 182 -15.75 0.92 21.88
CA MET A 182 -17.02 0.18 21.97
C MET A 182 -17.59 0.14 23.41
N GLY A 183 -16.72 0.13 24.43
CA GLY A 183 -17.11 0.13 25.84
C GLY A 183 -17.37 1.52 26.45
N VAL A 184 -16.89 2.60 25.84
CA VAL A 184 -17.02 3.98 26.37
C VAL A 184 -18.04 4.76 25.55
N GLN A 185 -19.31 4.43 25.76
CA GLN A 185 -20.42 5.39 25.67
C GLN A 185 -21.42 5.00 26.76
N ILE A 186 -21.12 5.40 27.99
CA ILE A 186 -22.07 5.56 29.09
C ILE A 186 -22.26 7.06 29.26
#